data_AF-A0A7C4GRG5-F1
#
_entry.id   AF-A0A7C4GRG5-F1
#
_cell.length_a   1.000
_cell.length_b   1.000
_cell.length_c   1.000
_cell.angle_alpha   90.00
_cell.angle_beta   90.00
_cell.angle_gamma   90.00
#
_symmetry.space_group_name_H-M   'P 1'
#
loop_
_entity.id
_entity.type
_entity.pdbx_description
1 polymer ?
#
loop_
_entity_poly.entity_id
_entity_poly.type
_entity_poly.pdbx_seq_one_letter_code
_entity_poly.pdbx_strand_id
1 'polypeptide(L)'
;ARGWLWIKYKRDYKSEMTDTVDLVVVGAFHGRGKRAGTYGALLLAAYNPENDTFETVCKCGTGFTDEDLAKLPEMMKKYLVPHKHPRVNSLIEADVWFEPKVVIEVLGAEITLSPIHTCAMDIMRQGNGLAIRFPRFTGNYRLDKAAEDATTSKEIVEMYRKQLKKIAE
;
A
#
# COMPACT_ATOMS: atom_id res chain seq x y z
N ALA A 1 14.06 -14.40 -31.26
CA ALA A 1 12.76 -14.13 -30.59
C ALA A 1 12.21 -15.44 -30.00
N ARG A 2 12.33 -15.66 -28.68
CA ARG A 2 11.90 -16.89 -27.98
C ARG A 2 11.05 -16.61 -26.72
N GLY A 3 10.64 -15.37 -26.49
CA GLY A 3 9.99 -14.95 -25.24
C GLY A 3 8.54 -15.40 -25.04
N TRP A 4 7.87 -15.89 -26.10
CA TRP A 4 6.43 -16.21 -26.10
C TRP A 4 6.12 -17.71 -26.16
N LEU A 5 7.14 -18.59 -26.18
CA LEU A 5 6.92 -20.04 -26.28
C LEU A 5 6.31 -20.63 -25.00
N TRP A 6 6.54 -19.99 -23.85
CA TRP A 6 6.00 -20.42 -22.56
C TRP A 6 5.06 -19.36 -22.01
N ILE A 7 3.77 -19.69 -21.99
CA ILE A 7 2.74 -18.85 -21.40
C ILE A 7 2.64 -19.22 -19.93
N LYS A 8 3.01 -18.29 -19.04
CA LYS A 8 2.78 -18.44 -17.61
C LYS A 8 1.32 -18.11 -17.34
N TYR A 9 0.50 -19.10 -17.03
CA TYR A 9 -0.84 -18.89 -16.48
C TYR A 9 -0.76 -19.08 -14.96
N LYS A 10 -0.77 -17.98 -14.21
CA LYS A 10 -0.65 -17.99 -12.76
C LYS A 10 -2.01 -17.85 -12.10
N ARG A 11 -2.19 -18.50 -10.95
CA ARG A 11 -3.35 -18.26 -10.09
C ARG A 11 -3.47 -16.79 -9.69
N ASP A 12 -2.36 -16.06 -9.52
CA ASP A 12 -2.35 -14.62 -9.23
C ASP A 12 -3.10 -13.74 -10.27
N TYR A 13 -3.43 -14.26 -11.46
CA TYR A 13 -4.30 -13.55 -12.41
C TYR A 13 -5.79 -13.62 -12.03
N LYS A 14 -6.18 -14.61 -11.24
CA LYS A 14 -7.39 -14.59 -10.41
C LYS A 14 -6.97 -14.01 -9.07
N SER A 15 -7.20 -12.71 -8.87
CA SER A 15 -6.90 -12.06 -7.59
C SER A 15 -7.68 -12.75 -6.47
N GLU A 16 -6.97 -13.37 -5.51
CA GLU A 16 -7.63 -13.96 -4.32
C GLU A 16 -8.22 -12.86 -3.45
N MET A 17 -7.53 -11.72 -3.40
CA MET A 17 -8.07 -10.43 -2.99
C MET A 17 -8.87 -9.84 -4.16
N THR A 18 -10.18 -10.09 -4.18
CA THR A 18 -11.07 -9.58 -5.24
C THR A 18 -11.38 -8.10 -5.05
N ASP A 19 -11.28 -7.62 -3.81
CA ASP A 19 -11.63 -6.26 -3.42
C ASP A 19 -10.39 -5.34 -3.42
N THR A 20 -10.57 -4.12 -3.91
CA THR A 20 -9.58 -3.05 -3.76
C THR A 20 -9.61 -2.49 -2.34
N VAL A 21 -8.51 -1.84 -1.94
CA VAL A 21 -8.42 -1.13 -0.67
C VAL A 21 -7.98 0.30 -0.90
N ASP A 22 -8.54 1.21 -0.12
CA ASP A 22 -8.22 2.62 -0.16
C ASP A 22 -7.18 2.89 0.92
N LEU A 23 -5.98 3.30 0.51
CA LEU A 23 -4.83 3.46 1.42
C LEU A 23 -4.28 4.88 1.39
N VAL A 24 -3.78 5.33 2.53
CA VAL A 24 -3.22 6.67 2.68
C VAL A 24 -1.74 6.65 2.32
N VAL A 25 -1.32 7.64 1.54
CA VAL A 25 0.09 7.88 1.21
C VAL A 25 0.77 8.57 2.39
N VAL A 26 1.73 7.89 3.02
CA VAL A 26 2.44 8.41 4.21
C VAL A 26 3.92 8.69 3.96
N GLY A 27 4.48 8.13 2.89
CA GLY A 27 5.86 8.37 2.50
C GLY A 27 6.18 7.91 1.08
N ALA A 28 7.40 8.18 0.63
CA ALA A 28 7.91 7.75 -0.66
C ALA A 28 9.39 7.35 -0.60
N PHE A 29 9.79 6.59 -1.62
CA PHE A 29 11.17 6.21 -1.87
C PHE A 29 11.62 6.77 -3.21
N HIS A 30 12.84 7.29 -3.28
CA HIS A 30 13.36 7.85 -4.52
C HIS A 30 13.49 6.78 -5.61
N GLY A 31 13.03 7.13 -6.80
CA GLY A 31 13.18 6.27 -7.96
C GLY A 31 14.63 6.17 -8.40
N ARG A 32 14.98 5.02 -8.98
CA ARG A 32 16.31 4.75 -9.53
C ARG A 32 16.20 4.46 -11.03
N GLY A 33 17.29 4.67 -11.77
CA GLY A 33 17.35 4.39 -13.20
C GLY A 33 16.35 5.23 -14.00
N LYS A 34 15.45 4.59 -14.76
CA LYS A 34 14.43 5.27 -15.57
C LYS A 34 13.47 6.15 -14.76
N ARG A 35 13.36 5.92 -13.45
CA ARG A 35 12.52 6.71 -12.53
C ARG A 35 13.34 7.67 -11.66
N ALA A 36 14.60 7.93 -12.00
CA ALA A 36 15.40 8.92 -11.30
C ALA A 36 14.75 10.32 -11.42
N GLY A 37 14.71 11.06 -10.31
CA GLY A 37 14.04 12.37 -10.25
C GLY A 37 12.56 12.33 -9.86
N THR A 38 11.96 11.15 -9.73
CA THR A 38 10.60 10.96 -9.17
C THR A 38 10.63 9.97 -8.00
N TYR A 39 9.45 9.55 -7.53
CA TYR A 39 9.28 8.49 -6.54
C TYR A 39 9.18 7.13 -7.22
N GLY A 40 10.03 6.19 -6.80
CA GLY A 40 10.03 4.82 -7.31
C GLY A 40 8.92 3.97 -6.71
N ALA A 41 8.54 4.29 -5.48
CA ALA A 41 7.45 3.64 -4.76
C ALA A 41 6.91 4.53 -3.64
N LEU A 42 5.63 4.37 -3.32
CA LEU A 42 4.95 5.00 -2.20
C LEU A 42 4.83 4.02 -1.03
N LEU A 43 4.96 4.55 0.18
CA LEU A 43 4.65 3.86 1.43
C LEU A 43 3.19 4.16 1.78
N LEU A 44 2.40 3.10 1.91
CA LEU A 44 0.95 3.19 2.10
C LEU A 44 0.53 2.60 3.43
N ALA A 45 -0.50 3.21 4.02
CA ALA A 45 -1.01 2.86 5.33
C ALA A 45 -2.54 2.71 5.34
N ALA A 46 -3.00 1.80 6.18
CA ALA A 46 -4.41 1.66 6.57
C ALA A 46 -4.68 2.52 7.81
N TYR A 47 -5.93 2.91 8.03
CA TYR A 47 -6.31 3.73 9.18
C TYR A 47 -6.72 2.86 10.38
N ASN A 48 -6.22 3.20 11.57
CA ASN A 48 -6.65 2.58 12.82
C ASN A 48 -7.46 3.59 13.65
N PRO A 49 -8.80 3.46 13.69
CA PRO A 49 -9.66 4.40 14.41
C PRO A 49 -9.54 4.31 15.94
N GLU A 50 -8.98 3.22 16.49
CA GLU A 50 -8.85 3.07 17.95
C GLU A 50 -7.75 3.97 18.53
N ASN A 51 -6.65 4.12 17.78
CA ASN A 51 -5.49 4.90 18.20
C ASN A 51 -5.33 6.21 17.43
N ASP A 52 -6.22 6.48 16.46
CA ASP A 52 -6.12 7.59 15.51
C ASP A 52 -4.77 7.61 14.74
N THR A 53 -4.33 6.43 14.28
CA THR A 53 -3.04 6.25 13.60
C THR A 53 -3.16 5.59 12.23
N PHE A 54 -2.25 5.93 11.33
CA PHE A 54 -2.04 5.29 10.04
C PHE A 54 -0.95 4.23 10.14
N GLU A 55 -1.32 2.97 9.96
CA GLU A 55 -0.43 1.82 10.09
C GLU A 55 0.00 1.31 8.72
N THR A 56 1.31 1.27 8.47
CA THR A 56 1.82 0.88 7.15
C THR A 56 1.51 -0.57 6.79
N VAL A 57 1.03 -0.77 5.56
CA VAL A 57 0.57 -2.07 5.07
C VAL A 57 1.29 -2.50 3.78
N CYS A 58 1.77 -1.58 2.94
CA CYS A 58 2.51 -1.97 1.75
C CYS A 58 3.39 -0.86 1.18
N LYS A 59 4.30 -1.28 0.29
CA LYS A 59 5.09 -0.41 -0.57
C LYS A 59 4.62 -0.61 -2.02
N CYS A 60 4.02 0.41 -2.61
CA CYS A 60 3.47 0.34 -3.96
C CYS A 60 4.36 1.09 -4.95
N GLY A 61 4.97 0.36 -5.89
CA GLY A 61 5.77 0.94 -6.97
C GLY A 61 5.27 0.58 -8.37
N THR A 62 4.12 -0.08 -8.49
CA THR A 62 3.57 -0.56 -9.76
C THR A 62 2.13 -0.09 -9.95
N GLY A 63 1.67 -0.01 -11.20
CA GLY A 63 0.33 0.52 -11.53
C GLY A 63 0.30 2.01 -11.90
N PHE A 64 1.39 2.74 -11.67
CA PHE A 64 1.53 4.12 -12.12
C PHE A 64 1.90 4.18 -13.60
N THR A 65 1.22 5.04 -14.35
CA THR A 65 1.64 5.42 -15.70
C THR A 65 2.86 6.34 -15.63
N ASP A 66 3.59 6.50 -16.74
CA ASP A 66 4.72 7.42 -16.78
C ASP A 66 4.28 8.88 -16.55
N GLU A 67 3.07 9.23 -16.97
CA GLU A 67 2.44 10.54 -16.70
C GLU A 67 2.14 10.73 -15.21
N ASP A 68 1.60 9.72 -14.54
CA ASP A 68 1.35 9.77 -13.09
C ASP A 68 2.65 9.99 -12.33
N LEU A 69 3.69 9.22 -12.68
CA LEU A 69 5.00 9.33 -12.06
C LEU A 69 5.63 10.70 -12.26
N ALA A 70 5.41 11.35 -13.40
CA ALA A 70 5.90 12.71 -13.65
C ALA A 70 5.19 13.75 -12.78
N LYS A 71 3.87 13.59 -12.55
CA LYS A 71 3.03 14.54 -11.78
C LYS A 71 3.12 14.33 -10.26
N LEU A 72 3.47 13.13 -9.82
CA LEU A 72 3.46 12.73 -8.41
C LEU A 72 4.31 13.63 -7.49
N PRO A 73 5.55 14.04 -7.84
CA PRO A 73 6.35 14.93 -7.00
C PRO A 73 5.69 16.29 -6.78
N GLU A 74 5.10 16.87 -7.83
CA GLU A 74 4.44 18.18 -7.76
C GLU A 74 3.17 18.11 -6.92
N MET A 75 2.34 17.08 -7.12
CA MET A 75 1.12 16.84 -6.37
C MET A 75 1.37 16.67 -4.86
N MET A 76 2.40 15.92 -4.51
CA MET A 76 2.75 15.59 -3.12
C MET A 76 3.55 16.70 -2.42
N LYS A 77 4.10 17.66 -3.16
CA LYS A 77 4.95 18.74 -2.63
C LYS A 77 4.29 19.52 -1.49
N LYS A 78 2.98 19.77 -1.58
CA LYS A 78 2.20 20.48 -0.54
C LYS A 78 2.03 19.70 0.77
N TYR A 79 2.24 18.39 0.74
CA TYR A 79 2.11 17.51 1.90
C TYR A 79 3.46 17.06 2.44
N LEU A 80 4.58 17.59 1.93
CA LEU A 80 5.92 17.21 2.35
C LEU A 80 6.14 17.59 3.82
N VAL A 81 6.62 16.64 4.62
CA VAL A 81 7.03 16.88 6.01
C VAL A 81 8.47 16.40 6.23
N PRO A 82 9.27 17.09 7.07
CA PRO A 82 10.68 16.76 7.24
C PRO A 82 10.93 15.52 8.11
N HIS A 83 9.91 14.99 8.78
CA HIS A 83 10.00 13.84 9.68
C HIS A 83 8.72 12.99 9.60
N LYS A 84 8.79 11.75 10.09
CA LYS A 84 7.63 10.86 10.19
C LYS A 84 6.51 11.53 10.99
N HIS A 85 5.34 11.68 10.38
CA HIS A 85 4.19 12.31 11.02
C HIS A 85 3.77 11.53 12.30
N PRO A 86 3.39 12.19 13.40
CA PRO A 86 3.08 11.51 14.67
C PRO A 86 1.96 10.47 14.58
N ARG A 87 0.96 10.72 13.72
CA ARG A 87 -0.12 9.76 13.43
C ARG A 87 0.34 8.57 12.57
N VAL A 88 1.56 8.54 12.04
CA VAL A 88 2.04 7.44 11.17
C VAL A 88 2.85 6.44 11.98
N ASN A 89 2.33 5.23 12.10
CA ASN A 89 3.02 4.10 12.69
C ASN A 89 3.72 3.29 11.59
N SER A 90 5.05 3.34 11.55
CA SER A 90 5.86 2.52 10.65
C SER A 90 7.20 2.15 11.27
N LEU A 91 7.63 0.91 11.00
CA LEU A 91 8.99 0.42 11.22
C LEU A 91 9.91 0.68 10.01
N ILE A 92 9.33 1.03 8.86
CA ILE A 92 10.07 1.29 7.63
C ILE A 92 10.39 2.78 7.57
N GLU A 93 11.68 3.12 7.44
CA GLU A 93 12.09 4.50 7.22
C GLU A 93 11.95 4.83 5.73
N ALA A 94 11.13 5.84 5.42
CA ALA A 94 10.97 6.35 4.06
C ALA A 94 12.05 7.41 3.76
N ASP A 95 12.41 7.57 2.47
CA ASP A 95 13.32 8.64 2.06
C ASP A 95 12.63 10.01 2.19
N VAL A 96 11.32 10.03 2.00
CA VAL A 96 10.46 11.21 2.05
C VAL A 96 9.20 10.90 2.85
N TRP A 97 8.83 11.80 3.75
CA TRP A 97 7.62 11.69 4.57
C TRP A 97 6.54 12.68 4.11
N PHE A 98 5.28 12.27 4.22
CA PHE A 98 4.13 13.10 3.88
C PHE A 98 3.13 13.22 5.03
N GLU A 99 2.42 14.34 5.07
CA GLU A 99 1.21 14.49 5.85
C GLU A 99 0.15 13.52 5.29
N PRO A 100 -0.47 12.67 6.15
CA PRO A 100 -1.45 11.68 5.72
C PRO A 100 -2.75 12.37 5.27
N LYS A 101 -2.85 12.65 3.97
CA LYS A 101 -4.02 13.30 3.36
C LYS A 101 -4.47 12.67 2.03
N VAL A 102 -3.53 12.15 1.25
CA VAL A 102 -3.83 11.61 -0.08
C VAL A 102 -4.19 10.14 0.05
N VAL A 103 -5.38 9.79 -0.43
CA VAL A 103 -5.88 8.42 -0.47
C VAL A 103 -5.83 7.89 -1.90
N ILE A 104 -5.32 6.69 -2.07
CA ILE A 104 -5.26 6.01 -3.36
C ILE A 104 -5.87 4.62 -3.27
N GLU A 105 -6.51 4.21 -4.36
CA GLU A 105 -7.04 2.87 -4.48
C GLU A 105 -5.94 1.90 -4.95
N VAL A 106 -5.80 0.79 -4.22
CA VAL A 106 -4.78 -0.22 -4.45
C VAL A 106 -5.42 -1.59 -4.57
N LEU A 107 -4.94 -2.33 -5.55
CA LEU A 107 -5.24 -3.75 -5.72
C LEU A 107 -4.04 -4.58 -5.29
N GLY A 108 -4.28 -5.64 -4.51
CA GLY A 108 -3.28 -6.64 -4.15
C GLY A 108 -3.66 -8.01 -4.69
N ALA A 109 -2.72 -8.96 -4.65
CA ALA A 109 -3.02 -10.36 -4.96
C ALA A 109 -3.57 -11.11 -3.74
N GLU A 110 -2.96 -10.87 -2.57
CA GLU A 110 -3.29 -11.50 -1.29
C GLU A 110 -2.78 -10.64 -0.13
N ILE A 111 -3.28 -10.91 1.08
CA ILE A 111 -2.74 -10.36 2.33
C ILE A 111 -1.88 -11.43 3.01
N THR A 112 -0.70 -11.03 3.49
CA THR A 112 0.29 -11.91 4.12
C THR A 112 0.75 -11.36 5.46
N LEU A 113 1.24 -12.23 6.34
CA LEU A 113 1.97 -11.80 7.54
C LEU A 113 3.29 -11.13 7.16
N SER A 114 3.61 -10.03 7.84
CA SER A 114 4.83 -9.27 7.61
C SER A 114 5.47 -8.83 8.93
N PRO A 115 6.78 -9.02 9.12
CA PRO A 115 7.49 -8.54 10.30
C PRO A 115 7.85 -7.04 10.23
N ILE A 116 7.71 -6.41 9.06
CA ILE A 116 8.14 -5.01 8.82
C ILE A 116 6.99 -4.02 8.70
N HIS A 117 5.77 -4.52 8.43
CA HIS A 117 4.58 -3.69 8.33
C HIS A 117 3.82 -3.72 9.66
N THR A 118 3.24 -2.59 10.03
CA THR A 118 2.66 -2.33 11.36
C THR A 118 1.15 -2.48 11.39
N CYS A 119 0.50 -2.55 10.22
CA CYS A 119 -0.94 -2.77 10.12
C CYS A 119 -1.34 -4.03 10.88
N ALA A 120 -2.22 -3.89 11.87
CA ALA A 120 -2.68 -5.02 12.69
C ALA A 120 -1.55 -5.83 13.36
N MET A 121 -0.49 -5.15 13.81
CA MET A 121 0.63 -5.76 14.52
C MET A 121 0.15 -6.60 15.71
N ASP A 122 0.73 -7.79 15.89
CA ASP A 122 0.46 -8.73 16.99
C ASP A 122 -0.97 -9.31 17.03
N ILE A 123 -1.87 -8.92 16.12
CA ILE A 123 -3.26 -9.39 16.12
C ILE A 123 -3.39 -10.84 15.63
N MET A 124 -2.69 -11.19 14.54
CA MET A 124 -2.76 -12.54 13.95
C MET A 124 -1.65 -13.45 14.46
N ARG A 125 -0.45 -12.89 14.61
CA ARG A 125 0.74 -13.59 15.07
C ARG A 125 1.65 -12.58 15.75
N GLN A 126 2.11 -12.91 16.95
CA GLN A 126 3.05 -12.09 17.69
C GLN A 126 4.31 -11.79 16.84
N GLY A 127 4.76 -10.54 16.88
CA GLY A 127 5.87 -9.99 16.11
C GLY A 127 5.60 -9.75 14.62
N ASN A 128 4.34 -9.83 14.18
CA ASN A 128 3.97 -9.63 12.77
C ASN A 128 2.72 -8.75 12.63
N GLY A 129 2.76 -7.84 11.66
CA GLY A 129 1.58 -7.19 11.11
C GLY A 129 1.12 -7.87 9.82
N LEU A 130 0.24 -7.19 9.10
CA LEU A 130 -0.29 -7.60 7.81
C LEU A 130 0.28 -6.73 6.70
N ALA A 131 0.46 -7.34 5.53
CA ALA A 131 0.91 -6.65 4.34
C ALA A 131 0.20 -7.12 3.09
N ILE A 132 0.01 -6.19 2.15
CA ILE A 132 -0.58 -6.50 0.84
C ILE A 132 0.53 -6.94 -0.11
N ARG A 133 0.38 -8.13 -0.69
CA ARG A 133 1.32 -8.69 -1.64
C ARG A 133 1.00 -8.24 -3.06
N PHE A 134 2.05 -7.91 -3.81
CA PHE A 134 1.97 -7.40 -5.18
C PHE A 134 1.01 -6.20 -5.33
N PRO A 135 1.16 -5.16 -4.49
CA PRO A 135 0.29 -3.99 -4.55
C PRO A 135 0.47 -3.24 -5.88
N ARG A 136 -0.66 -2.89 -6.49
CA ARG A 136 -0.74 -2.11 -7.72
C ARG A 136 -1.69 -0.95 -7.52
N PHE A 137 -1.24 0.24 -7.85
CA PHE A 137 -2.13 1.39 -7.97
C PHE A 137 -3.09 1.16 -9.15
N THR A 138 -4.38 1.45 -8.96
CA THR A 138 -5.39 1.22 -10.00
C THR A 138 -5.52 2.37 -10.99
N GLY A 139 -4.91 3.52 -10.70
CA GLY A 139 -5.13 4.78 -11.43
C GLY A 139 -6.10 5.72 -10.72
N ASN A 140 -6.79 5.26 -9.67
CA ASN A 140 -7.82 6.02 -8.99
C ASN A 140 -7.30 6.71 -7.71
N TYR A 141 -7.18 8.03 -7.76
CA TYR A 141 -6.97 8.86 -6.58
C TYR A 141 -8.33 9.16 -5.94
N ARG A 142 -8.52 8.75 -4.68
CA ARG A 142 -9.80 8.89 -3.97
C ARG A 142 -9.94 10.30 -3.39
N LEU A 143 -10.19 11.27 -4.28
CA LEU A 143 -10.43 12.67 -3.91
C LEU A 143 -11.76 12.86 -3.15
N ASP A 144 -12.63 11.85 -3.20
CA ASP A 144 -13.89 11.75 -2.47
C ASP A 144 -13.72 11.39 -0.99
N LYS A 145 -12.53 10.95 -0.57
CA LYS A 145 -12.26 10.43 0.77
C LYS A 145 -11.26 11.27 1.55
N ALA A 146 -11.53 11.48 2.84
CA ALA A 146 -10.51 11.94 3.78
C ALA A 146 -9.57 10.79 4.15
N ALA A 147 -8.42 11.09 4.76
CA ALA A 147 -7.47 10.07 5.18
C ALA A 147 -8.10 9.11 6.22
N GLU A 148 -8.98 9.62 7.07
CA GLU A 148 -9.73 8.89 8.08
C GLU A 148 -10.81 7.97 7.48
N ASP A 149 -11.22 8.18 6.23
CA ASP A 149 -12.17 7.32 5.49
C ASP A 149 -11.47 6.20 4.68
N ALA A 150 -10.16 6.08 4.83
CA ALA A 150 -9.38 5.01 4.23
C ALA A 150 -9.75 3.64 4.84
N THR A 151 -9.39 2.57 4.13
CA THR A 151 -9.57 1.21 4.63
C THR A 151 -8.88 1.05 5.97
N THR A 152 -9.62 0.47 6.92
CA THR A 152 -9.19 0.35 8.30
C THR A 152 -8.36 -0.91 8.55
N SER A 153 -7.51 -0.90 9.56
CA SER A 153 -6.74 -2.09 9.96
C SER A 153 -7.65 -3.28 10.31
N LYS A 154 -8.87 -3.02 10.81
CA LYS A 154 -9.88 -4.05 11.09
C LYS A 154 -10.41 -4.68 9.80
N GLU A 155 -10.71 -3.89 8.78
CA GLU A 155 -11.14 -4.40 7.47
C GLU A 155 -10.03 -5.25 6.84
N ILE A 156 -8.77 -4.82 6.90
CA ILE A 156 -7.62 -5.60 6.41
C ILE A 156 -7.53 -6.96 7.14
N VAL A 157 -7.75 -6.97 8.46
CA VAL A 157 -7.82 -8.20 9.28
C VAL A 157 -8.95 -9.12 8.84
N GLU A 158 -10.13 -8.58 8.56
CA GLU A 158 -11.28 -9.35 8.09
C GLU A 158 -11.04 -9.96 6.70
N MET A 159 -10.46 -9.19 5.79
CA MET A 159 -10.05 -9.67 4.46
C MET A 159 -9.06 -10.83 4.57
N TYR A 160 -8.05 -10.70 5.45
CA TYR A 160 -7.08 -11.78 5.68
C TYR A 160 -7.75 -13.05 6.24
N ARG A 161 -8.67 -12.92 7.21
CA ARG A 161 -9.42 -14.08 7.75
C ARG A 161 -10.29 -14.75 6.69
N LYS A 162 -10.94 -13.98 5.83
CA LYS A 162 -11.73 -14.51 4.70
C LYS A 162 -10.86 -15.29 3.72
N GLN A 163 -9.66 -14.77 3.40
CA GLN A 163 -8.69 -15.46 2.56
C GLN A 163 -8.29 -16.83 3.13
N LEU A 164 -8.01 -16.91 4.44
CA LEU A 164 -7.66 -18.19 5.09
C LEU A 164 -8.79 -19.23 5.04
N LYS A 165 -10.05 -18.81 5.21
CA LYS A 165 -11.21 -19.71 5.13
C LYS A 165 -11.34 -20.34 3.74
N LYS A 166 -11.17 -19.53 2.68
CA LYS A 166 -11.25 -20.00 1.29
C LYS A 166 -10.16 -21.01 0.92
N ILE A 167 -9.00 -20.97 1.58
CA ILE A 167 -7.91 -21.94 1.36
C ILE A 167 -8.20 -23.29 2.05
N ALA A 168 -9.02 -23.28 3.11
CA ALA A 168 -9.38 -24.48 3.86
C ALA A 168 -10.54 -25.28 3.22
N GLU A 169 -11.31 -24.66 2.32
CA GLU A 169 -12.35 -25.27 1.49
C GLU A 169 -11.79 -25.85 0.19
#